data_AF-A0A7J8HXD2-F1
#
_entry.id   AF-A0A7J8HXD2-F1
#
_cell.length_a   1.000
_cell.length_b   1.000
_cell.length_c   1.000
_cell.angle_alpha   90.00
_cell.angle_beta   90.00
_cell.angle_gamma   90.00
#
_symmetry.space_group_name_H-M   'P 1'
#
loop_
_entity.id
_entity.type
_entity.pdbx_description
1 polymer ?
#
loop_
_entity_poly.entity_id
_entity_poly.type
_entity_poly.pdbx_seq_one_letter_code
_entity_poly.pdbx_strand_id
1 'polypeptide(L)'
;MKELQKQAELMEFEITLKALSVLRYITDCVDSLSLSALSRMLSTHNLPCLLVELLEHSPWSRREGGKLQQFEGGCWQTVAPSEQQKLSKLDGQVWIALYNLLLSPEARARYCLTSFAKGQLLKLRAFLTDTLLDQLPILADLQGFLAHLALTEPQPPKKDLVLEQVPEIWERLERENRGKWQAIAKHQLQHVFSPSEQDLRLQARRWAETYKLDVLEAVAPERHRCAHCSAEASKRCSRCQKEWYCCRECQVKHWVKHGKTCVLAAQGDRAK
;
A
#
# COMPACT_ATOMS: atom_id res chain seq x y z
N MET A 1 -9.22 -8.75 -30.25
CA MET A 1 -8.26 -9.79 -29.81
C MET A 1 -6.95 -9.19 -29.35
N LYS A 2 -6.10 -8.61 -30.23
CA LYS A 2 -4.80 -8.01 -29.82
C LYS A 2 -4.91 -6.86 -28.80
N GLU A 3 -5.88 -5.96 -28.99
CA GLU A 3 -6.07 -4.84 -28.04
C GLU A 3 -6.52 -5.31 -26.66
N LEU A 4 -7.46 -6.27 -26.60
CA LEU A 4 -7.90 -6.87 -25.34
C LEU A 4 -6.76 -7.59 -24.61
N GLN A 5 -5.89 -8.27 -25.35
CA GLN A 5 -4.72 -8.92 -24.78
C GLN A 5 -3.75 -7.89 -24.17
N LYS A 6 -3.48 -6.80 -24.88
CA LYS A 6 -2.64 -5.70 -24.38
C LYS A 6 -3.24 -5.05 -23.13
N GLN A 7 -4.56 -4.87 -23.09
CA GLN A 7 -5.26 -4.36 -21.91
C GLN A 7 -5.16 -5.33 -20.72
N ALA A 8 -5.32 -6.63 -20.96
CA ALA A 8 -5.16 -7.66 -19.93
C ALA A 8 -3.73 -7.67 -19.35
N GLU A 9 -2.71 -7.64 -20.21
CA GLU A 9 -1.30 -7.59 -19.80
C GLU A 9 -1.00 -6.32 -18.97
N LEU A 10 -1.55 -5.17 -19.36
CA LEU A 10 -1.41 -3.93 -18.59
C LEU A 10 -2.08 -4.03 -17.21
N MET A 11 -3.29 -4.60 -17.15
CA MET A 11 -3.99 -4.82 -15.89
C MET A 11 -3.21 -5.77 -14.97
N GLU A 12 -2.71 -6.88 -15.48
CA GLU A 12 -1.90 -7.84 -14.70
C GLU A 12 -0.64 -7.17 -14.16
N PHE A 13 0.01 -6.34 -14.99
CA PHE A 13 1.17 -5.56 -14.57
C PHE A 13 0.81 -4.59 -13.43
N GLU A 14 -0.27 -3.82 -13.55
CA GLU A 14 -0.73 -2.92 -12.50
C GLU A 14 -1.07 -3.66 -11.20
N ILE A 15 -1.80 -4.76 -11.30
CA ILE A 15 -2.15 -5.61 -10.15
C ILE A 15 -0.87 -6.08 -9.44
N THR A 16 0.15 -6.50 -10.20
CA THR A 16 1.44 -6.94 -9.64
C THR A 16 2.15 -5.81 -8.88
N LEU A 17 2.15 -4.59 -9.42
CA LEU A 17 2.74 -3.43 -8.73
C LEU A 17 1.96 -3.05 -7.46
N LYS A 18 0.64 -3.20 -7.47
CA LYS A 18 -0.18 -3.03 -6.26
C LYS A 18 0.07 -4.13 -5.24
N ALA A 19 0.25 -5.37 -5.68
CA ALA A 19 0.60 -6.49 -4.82
C ALA A 19 1.94 -6.27 -4.11
N LEU A 20 2.93 -5.69 -4.79
CA LEU A 20 4.19 -5.25 -4.17
C LEU A 20 3.97 -4.23 -3.05
N SER A 21 3.06 -3.27 -3.25
CA SER A 21 2.72 -2.29 -2.22
C SER A 21 2.06 -2.95 -1.00
N VAL A 22 1.12 -3.87 -1.22
CA VAL A 22 0.49 -4.66 -0.14
C VAL A 22 1.53 -5.50 0.59
N LEU A 23 2.42 -6.17 -0.16
CA LEU A 23 3.51 -6.96 0.39
C LEU A 23 4.39 -6.11 1.31
N ARG A 24 4.78 -4.90 0.88
CA ARG A 24 5.53 -3.97 1.72
C ARG A 24 4.79 -3.68 3.03
N TYR A 25 3.49 -3.38 3.00
CA TYR A 25 2.73 -3.11 4.23
C TYR A 25 2.65 -4.32 5.15
N ILE A 26 2.60 -5.55 4.60
CA ILE A 26 2.70 -6.77 5.41
C ILE A 26 4.06 -6.81 6.13
N THR A 27 5.15 -6.37 5.49
CA THR A 27 6.47 -6.33 6.14
C THR A 27 6.57 -5.30 7.27
N ASP A 28 5.74 -4.25 7.29
CA ASP A 28 5.71 -3.28 8.39
C ASP A 28 5.24 -3.93 9.70
N CYS A 29 4.55 -5.07 9.61
CA CYS A 29 3.99 -5.81 10.73
C CYS A 29 4.78 -7.09 11.06
N VAL A 30 6.04 -7.23 10.60
CA VAL A 30 6.85 -8.47 10.75
C VAL A 30 6.83 -9.02 12.18
N ASP A 31 6.95 -8.15 13.18
CA ASP A 31 6.99 -8.55 14.59
C ASP A 31 5.64 -9.06 15.13
N SER A 32 4.55 -8.80 14.40
CA SER A 32 3.19 -9.26 14.71
C SER A 32 2.71 -10.40 13.80
N LEU A 33 3.52 -10.80 12.81
CA LEU A 33 3.15 -11.89 11.91
C LEU A 33 3.19 -13.24 12.64
N SER A 34 2.25 -14.12 12.29
CA SER A 34 2.34 -15.52 12.71
C SER A 34 3.66 -16.14 12.24
N LEU A 35 4.17 -17.11 13.00
CA LEU A 35 5.34 -17.91 12.64
C LEU A 35 5.27 -18.44 11.21
N SER A 36 4.10 -18.97 10.82
CA SER A 36 3.80 -19.48 9.48
C SER A 36 4.08 -18.48 8.38
N ALA A 37 3.47 -17.30 8.51
CA ALA A 37 3.56 -16.25 7.50
C ALA A 37 5.01 -15.80 7.33
N LEU A 38 5.70 -15.52 8.44
CA LEU A 38 7.08 -15.05 8.40
C LEU A 38 8.03 -16.13 7.87
N SER A 39 7.88 -17.39 8.31
CA SER A 39 8.71 -18.50 7.81
C SER A 39 8.51 -18.75 6.31
N ARG A 40 7.28 -18.63 5.80
CA ARG A 40 7.01 -18.76 4.37
C ARG A 40 7.61 -17.62 3.56
N MET A 41 7.49 -16.38 4.06
CA MET A 41 8.09 -15.20 3.41
C MET A 41 9.62 -15.36 3.31
N LEU A 42 10.27 -15.79 4.39
CA LEU A 42 11.73 -15.86 4.49
C LEU A 42 12.33 -17.13 3.87
N SER A 43 11.76 -18.29 4.14
CA SER A 43 12.38 -19.58 3.77
C SER A 43 11.76 -20.24 2.54
N THR A 44 10.44 -20.15 2.37
CA THR A 44 9.77 -20.76 1.20
C THR A 44 9.89 -19.88 -0.04
N HIS A 45 9.62 -18.59 0.10
CA HIS A 45 9.61 -17.64 -1.01
C HIS A 45 10.89 -16.81 -1.11
N ASN A 46 11.77 -16.86 -0.11
CA ASN A 46 13.02 -16.09 -0.03
C ASN A 46 12.85 -14.64 -0.46
N LEU A 47 11.88 -13.99 0.18
CA LEU A 47 11.43 -12.65 -0.18
C LEU A 47 12.57 -11.62 -0.21
N PRO A 48 13.56 -11.61 0.71
CA PRO A 48 14.70 -10.71 0.58
C PRO A 48 15.44 -10.83 -0.75
N CYS A 49 15.73 -12.05 -1.23
CA CYS A 49 16.38 -12.24 -2.53
C CYS A 49 15.48 -11.83 -3.70
N LEU A 50 14.18 -12.11 -3.63
CA LEU A 50 13.23 -11.67 -4.66
C LEU A 50 13.21 -10.14 -4.79
N LEU A 51 13.23 -9.43 -3.65
CA LEU A 51 13.24 -7.97 -3.62
C LEU A 51 14.54 -7.39 -4.19
N VAL A 52 15.69 -8.04 -3.96
CA VAL A 52 16.96 -7.68 -4.63
C VAL A 52 16.81 -7.77 -6.15
N GLU A 53 16.24 -8.86 -6.65
CA GLU A 53 16.04 -9.08 -8.09
C GLU A 53 15.12 -8.02 -8.72
N LEU A 54 14.10 -7.59 -7.97
CA LEU A 54 13.22 -6.52 -8.40
C LEU A 54 13.93 -5.16 -8.49
N LEU A 55 14.89 -4.85 -7.60
CA LEU A 55 15.69 -3.63 -7.72
C LEU A 55 16.65 -3.71 -8.91
N GLU A 56 17.28 -4.86 -9.12
CA GLU A 56 18.23 -5.07 -10.22
C GLU A 56 17.57 -4.90 -11.59
N HIS A 57 16.36 -5.42 -11.75
CA HIS A 57 15.63 -5.33 -13.02
C HIS A 57 14.69 -4.14 -13.13
N SER A 58 14.17 -3.63 -12.01
CA SER A 58 13.25 -2.48 -11.94
C SER A 58 12.18 -2.51 -13.03
N PRO A 59 11.22 -3.46 -13.02
CA PRO A 59 10.28 -3.67 -14.12
C PRO A 59 9.34 -2.47 -14.38
N TRP A 60 9.26 -1.53 -13.43
CA TRP A 60 8.56 -0.24 -13.56
C TRP A 60 9.41 0.87 -14.19
N SER A 61 10.64 0.58 -14.64
CA SER A 61 11.54 1.51 -15.29
C SER A 61 12.01 0.94 -16.63
N ARG A 62 12.04 1.75 -17.69
CA ARG A 62 12.53 1.34 -19.01
C ARG A 62 13.17 2.51 -19.75
N ARG A 63 14.04 2.22 -20.71
CA ARG A 63 14.56 3.24 -21.64
C ARG A 63 13.95 3.04 -23.01
N GLU A 64 13.26 4.06 -23.52
CA GLU A 64 12.63 4.06 -24.84
C GLU A 64 13.06 5.32 -25.59
N GLY A 65 13.64 5.14 -26.79
CA GLY A 65 14.16 6.27 -27.58
C GLY A 65 15.25 7.09 -26.87
N GLY A 66 16.07 6.43 -26.03
CA GLY A 66 17.13 7.08 -25.24
C GLY A 66 16.63 7.84 -24.00
N LYS A 67 15.32 7.95 -23.79
CA LYS A 67 14.72 8.62 -22.63
C LYS A 67 14.33 7.60 -21.57
N LEU A 68 14.56 7.94 -20.31
CA LEU A 68 14.09 7.14 -19.17
C LEU A 68 12.57 7.31 -19.03
N GLN A 69 11.86 6.20 -18.94
CA GLN A 69 10.45 6.14 -18.60
C GLN A 69 10.24 5.35 -17.32
N GLN A 70 9.30 5.81 -16.51
CA GLN A 70 8.87 5.14 -15.29
C GLN A 70 7.35 4.94 -15.32
N PHE A 71 6.89 3.84 -14.74
CA PHE A 71 5.48 3.53 -14.66
C PHE A 71 4.88 4.13 -13.38
N GLU A 72 4.11 5.20 -13.53
CA GLU A 72 3.44 5.88 -12.43
C GLU A 72 1.99 6.22 -12.79
N GLY A 73 1.08 6.01 -11.84
CA GLY A 73 -0.33 6.37 -12.03
C GLY A 73 -1.08 5.57 -13.10
N GLY A 74 -0.61 4.34 -13.40
CA GLY A 74 -1.23 3.48 -14.42
C GLY A 74 -0.73 3.75 -15.85
N CYS A 75 0.29 4.58 -16.03
CA CYS A 75 0.86 4.85 -17.34
C CYS A 75 2.39 5.02 -17.31
N TRP A 76 3.02 4.79 -18.47
CA TRP A 76 4.44 5.06 -18.67
C TRP A 76 4.65 6.56 -18.90
N GLN A 77 5.47 7.18 -18.04
CA GLN A 77 5.78 8.60 -18.08
C GLN A 77 7.26 8.80 -18.36
N THR A 78 7.59 9.77 -19.21
CA THR A 78 8.99 10.12 -19.47
C THR A 78 9.54 10.97 -18.32
N VAL A 79 10.67 10.55 -17.75
CA VAL A 79 11.31 11.22 -16.62
C VAL A 79 12.18 12.37 -17.13
N ALA A 80 11.94 13.58 -16.61
CA ALA A 80 12.75 14.75 -16.92
C ALA A 80 14.19 14.56 -16.39
N PRO A 81 15.22 15.11 -17.06
CA PRO A 81 16.62 14.96 -16.62
C PRO A 81 16.88 15.32 -15.15
N SER A 82 16.20 16.33 -14.62
CA SER A 82 16.33 16.75 -13.21
C SER A 82 15.78 15.74 -12.21
N GLU A 83 14.81 14.92 -12.61
CA GLU A 83 14.14 13.95 -11.73
C GLU A 83 14.74 12.54 -11.87
N GLN A 84 15.72 12.32 -12.75
CA GLN A 84 16.27 10.97 -13.01
C GLN A 84 16.97 10.35 -11.80
N GLN A 85 17.45 11.16 -10.86
CA GLN A 85 18.05 10.69 -9.61
C GLN A 85 17.04 10.49 -8.48
N LYS A 86 15.77 10.86 -8.71
CA LYS A 86 14.73 10.71 -7.72
C LYS A 86 14.33 9.25 -7.60
N LEU A 87 14.22 8.80 -6.36
CA LEU A 87 13.74 7.46 -6.04
C LEU A 87 12.29 7.33 -6.50
N SER A 88 11.98 6.29 -7.29
CA SER A 88 10.59 6.01 -7.64
C SER A 88 9.83 5.50 -6.41
N LYS A 89 8.51 5.70 -6.39
CA LYS A 89 7.67 5.22 -5.28
C LYS A 89 7.78 3.71 -5.09
N LEU A 90 7.93 2.96 -6.18
CA LEU A 90 8.03 1.50 -6.18
C LEU A 90 9.38 1.03 -5.66
N ASP A 91 10.48 1.67 -6.06
CA ASP A 91 11.81 1.41 -5.48
C ASP A 91 11.77 1.64 -3.97
N GLY A 92 11.13 2.73 -3.52
CA GLY A 92 10.92 3.00 -2.11
C GLY A 92 10.16 1.89 -1.38
N GLN A 93 9.12 1.28 -2.00
CA GLN A 93 8.43 0.14 -1.41
C GLN A 93 9.38 -1.05 -1.21
N VAL A 94 10.20 -1.35 -2.21
CA VAL A 94 11.14 -2.48 -2.15
C VAL A 94 12.21 -2.25 -1.08
N TRP A 95 12.77 -1.04 -1.01
CA TRP A 95 13.77 -0.68 -0.01
C TRP A 95 13.23 -0.77 1.42
N ILE A 96 12.02 -0.26 1.66
CA ILE A 96 11.38 -0.35 2.98
C ILE A 96 11.09 -1.81 3.33
N ALA A 97 10.61 -2.61 2.37
CA ALA A 97 10.38 -4.04 2.60
C ALA A 97 11.69 -4.79 2.95
N LEU A 98 12.79 -4.49 2.25
CA LEU A 98 14.11 -5.02 2.56
C LEU A 98 14.58 -4.60 3.95
N TYR A 99 14.44 -3.31 4.30
CA TYR A 99 14.77 -2.78 5.62
C TYR A 99 14.03 -3.56 6.72
N ASN A 100 12.71 -3.69 6.60
CA ASN A 100 11.88 -4.39 7.58
C ASN A 100 12.29 -5.86 7.77
N LEU A 101 12.51 -6.58 6.66
CA LEU A 101 12.83 -8.01 6.70
C LEU A 101 14.26 -8.30 7.16
N LEU A 102 15.21 -7.41 6.88
CA LEU A 102 16.63 -7.64 7.16
C LEU A 102 17.07 -7.08 8.51
N LEU A 103 16.35 -6.08 9.04
CA LEU A 103 16.70 -5.45 10.31
C LEU A 103 15.78 -5.80 11.48
N SER A 104 14.57 -6.34 11.23
CA SER A 104 13.73 -6.88 12.32
C SER A 104 14.46 -8.02 13.04
N PRO A 105 14.57 -7.99 14.37
CA PRO A 105 15.15 -9.09 15.14
C PRO A 105 14.42 -10.43 14.91
N GLU A 106 13.09 -10.38 14.79
CA GLU A 106 12.24 -11.56 14.61
C GLU A 106 12.48 -12.21 13.24
N ALA A 107 12.58 -11.40 12.18
CA ALA A 107 12.91 -11.90 10.85
C ALA A 107 14.37 -12.43 10.78
N ARG A 108 15.32 -11.70 11.36
CA ARG A 108 16.74 -12.09 11.38
C ARG A 108 16.99 -13.41 12.09
N ALA A 109 16.29 -13.66 13.20
CA ALA A 109 16.40 -14.90 13.95
C ALA A 109 15.99 -16.13 13.11
N ARG A 110 15.14 -15.93 12.10
CA ARG A 110 14.56 -17.00 11.27
C ARG A 110 15.16 -17.07 9.87
N TYR A 111 15.74 -15.98 9.36
CA TYR A 111 16.26 -15.94 8.01
C TYR A 111 17.54 -16.76 7.89
N CYS A 112 17.47 -17.83 7.09
CA CYS A 112 18.62 -18.67 6.80
C CYS A 112 19.55 -18.01 5.77
N LEU A 113 20.60 -17.37 6.27
CA LEU A 113 21.66 -16.76 5.46
C LEU A 113 22.59 -17.80 4.83
N THR A 114 22.19 -18.35 3.68
CA THR A 114 23.04 -19.20 2.83
C THR A 114 24.09 -18.37 2.08
N SER A 115 25.13 -19.02 1.55
CA SER A 115 26.12 -18.34 0.68
C SER A 115 25.47 -17.69 -0.54
N PHE A 116 24.43 -18.31 -1.10
CA PHE A 116 23.64 -17.74 -2.19
C PHE A 116 22.91 -16.47 -1.75
N ALA A 117 22.17 -16.54 -0.63
CA ALA A 117 21.44 -15.40 -0.09
C ALA A 117 22.37 -14.24 0.27
N LYS A 118 23.52 -14.52 0.91
CA LYS A 118 24.58 -13.53 1.16
C LYS A 118 25.03 -12.87 -0.15
N GLY A 119 25.33 -13.66 -1.18
CA GLY A 119 25.74 -13.14 -2.50
C GLY A 119 24.71 -12.20 -3.11
N GLN A 120 23.42 -12.56 -3.08
CA GLN A 120 22.33 -11.71 -3.57
C GLN A 120 22.21 -10.42 -2.76
N LEU A 121 22.12 -10.51 -1.44
CA LEU A 121 21.97 -9.32 -0.58
C LEU A 121 23.13 -8.34 -0.73
N LEU A 122 24.36 -8.82 -0.94
CA LEU A 122 25.51 -7.94 -1.12
C LEU A 122 25.48 -7.15 -2.43
N LYS A 123 24.67 -7.54 -3.43
CA LYS A 123 24.43 -6.71 -4.62
C LYS A 123 23.81 -5.36 -4.28
N LEU A 124 23.00 -5.28 -3.20
CA LEU A 124 22.36 -4.05 -2.72
C LEU A 124 23.35 -2.92 -2.45
N ARG A 125 24.60 -3.25 -2.11
CA ARG A 125 25.65 -2.25 -1.85
C ARG A 125 25.92 -1.35 -3.05
N ALA A 126 25.74 -1.84 -4.29
CA ALA A 126 25.93 -1.04 -5.50
C ALA A 126 24.79 -0.03 -5.71
N PHE A 127 23.61 -0.30 -5.15
CA PHE A 127 22.42 0.54 -5.26
C PHE A 127 22.29 1.54 -4.10
N LEU A 128 22.96 1.30 -2.96
CA LEU A 128 23.02 2.19 -1.80
C LEU A 128 24.00 3.36 -2.03
N THR A 129 23.62 4.27 -2.92
CA THR A 129 24.35 5.52 -3.18
C THR A 129 24.06 6.59 -2.13
N ASP A 130 24.94 7.59 -2.01
CA ASP A 130 24.71 8.73 -1.11
C ASP A 130 23.39 9.45 -1.43
N THR A 131 23.07 9.59 -2.72
CA THR A 131 21.80 10.19 -3.18
C THR A 131 20.57 9.38 -2.76
N LEU A 132 20.68 8.05 -2.67
CA LEU A 132 19.61 7.22 -2.14
C LEU A 132 19.47 7.41 -0.64
N LEU A 133 20.58 7.45 0.10
CA LEU A 133 20.60 7.66 1.54
C LEU A 133 20.07 9.05 1.92
N ASP A 134 20.35 10.08 1.13
CA ASP A 134 19.79 11.43 1.31
C ASP A 134 18.26 11.42 1.17
N GLN A 135 17.72 10.63 0.24
CA GLN A 135 16.28 10.52 0.00
C GLN A 135 15.57 9.57 0.97
N LEU A 136 16.26 8.55 1.47
CA LEU A 136 15.71 7.56 2.40
C LEU A 136 16.72 7.24 3.52
N PRO A 137 16.90 8.14 4.50
CA PRO A 137 17.97 8.04 5.51
C PRO A 137 17.91 6.79 6.39
N ILE A 138 16.72 6.20 6.54
CA ILE A 138 16.53 4.94 7.28
C ILE A 138 17.40 3.80 6.74
N LEU A 139 17.83 3.86 5.47
CA LEU A 139 18.67 2.83 4.88
C LEU A 139 20.13 2.86 5.35
N ALA A 140 20.55 3.85 6.14
CA ALA A 140 21.90 3.87 6.72
C ALA A 140 22.16 2.62 7.59
N ASP A 141 21.17 2.18 8.37
CA ASP A 141 21.29 0.96 9.18
C ASP A 141 21.40 -0.29 8.29
N LEU A 142 20.69 -0.30 7.16
CA LEU A 142 20.78 -1.39 6.18
C LEU A 142 22.16 -1.42 5.52
N GLN A 143 22.74 -0.26 5.21
CA GLN A 143 24.10 -0.16 4.70
C GLN A 143 25.12 -0.72 5.71
N GLY A 144 24.97 -0.37 6.99
CA GLY A 144 25.78 -0.91 8.09
C GLY A 144 25.64 -2.43 8.23
N PHE A 145 24.41 -2.95 8.17
CA PHE A 145 24.13 -4.38 8.18
C PHE A 145 24.83 -5.11 7.02
N LEU A 146 24.74 -4.58 5.80
CA LEU A 146 25.38 -5.19 4.63
C LEU A 146 26.91 -5.15 4.70
N ALA A 147 27.48 -4.09 5.29
CA ALA A 147 28.91 -4.01 5.55
C ALA A 147 29.37 -5.10 6.53
N HIS A 148 28.63 -5.30 7.63
CA HIS A 148 28.89 -6.39 8.57
C HIS A 148 28.70 -7.78 7.93
N LEU A 149 27.66 -7.94 7.12
CA LEU A 149 27.38 -9.19 6.41
C LEU A 149 28.50 -9.58 5.44
N ALA A 150 29.13 -8.60 4.79
CA ALA A 150 30.26 -8.85 3.88
C ALA A 150 31.41 -9.57 4.61
N LEU A 151 31.68 -9.17 5.86
CA LEU A 151 32.75 -9.70 6.70
C LEU A 151 32.40 -11.04 7.37
N THR A 152 31.12 -11.36 7.49
CA THR A 152 30.65 -12.54 8.24
C THR A 152 30.54 -13.76 7.34
N GLU A 153 31.15 -14.90 7.70
CA GLU A 153 30.96 -16.15 6.94
C GLU A 153 29.58 -16.76 7.22
N PRO A 154 28.83 -17.16 6.17
CA PRO A 154 27.53 -17.81 6.36
C PRO A 154 27.73 -19.15 7.06
N GLN A 155 27.09 -19.31 8.22
CA GLN A 155 27.09 -20.57 8.95
C GLN A 155 26.19 -21.59 8.23
N PRO A 156 26.51 -22.90 8.29
CA PRO A 156 25.62 -23.91 7.74
C PRO A 156 24.24 -23.82 8.39
N PRO A 157 23.16 -24.02 7.63
CA PRO A 157 21.80 -23.93 8.15
C PRO A 157 21.61 -24.87 9.33
N LYS A 158 21.32 -24.33 10.51
CA LYS A 158 20.85 -25.13 11.64
C LYS A 158 19.43 -25.59 11.31
N LYS A 159 19.22 -26.91 11.26
CA LYS A 159 17.88 -27.48 11.08
C LYS A 159 17.14 -27.41 12.40
N ASP A 160 16.46 -26.30 12.65
CA ASP A 160 15.53 -26.21 13.77
C ASP A 160 14.26 -26.97 13.43
N LEU A 161 13.77 -27.78 14.38
CA LEU A 161 12.48 -28.44 14.25
C LEU A 161 11.37 -27.40 14.43
N VAL A 162 10.76 -26.96 13.33
CA VAL A 162 9.61 -26.06 13.37
C VAL A 162 8.33 -26.91 13.42
N LEU A 163 7.68 -26.95 14.59
CA LEU A 163 6.34 -27.49 14.74
C LEU A 163 5.33 -26.35 14.61
N GLU A 164 4.55 -26.35 13.53
CA GLU A 164 3.65 -25.26 13.19
C GLU A 164 2.25 -25.79 12.88
N GLN A 165 1.21 -25.08 13.34
CA GLN A 165 -0.15 -25.30 12.89
C GLN A 165 -0.38 -24.55 11.57
N VAL A 166 -0.51 -25.30 10.48
CA VAL A 166 -0.80 -24.73 9.15
C VAL A 166 -2.30 -24.44 9.05
N PRO A 167 -2.72 -23.22 8.65
CA PRO A 167 -4.14 -22.92 8.43
C PRO A 167 -4.74 -23.81 7.34
N GLU A 168 -5.73 -24.63 7.70
CA GLU A 168 -6.44 -25.52 6.76
C GLU A 168 -7.53 -24.79 5.94
N ILE A 169 -7.58 -23.46 5.97
CA ILE A 169 -8.68 -22.69 5.35
C ILE A 169 -8.74 -22.97 3.85
N TRP A 170 -7.59 -22.91 3.16
CA TRP A 170 -7.53 -23.18 1.73
C TRP A 170 -7.93 -24.61 1.41
N GLU A 171 -7.34 -25.59 2.09
CA GLU A 171 -7.63 -27.01 1.87
C GLU A 171 -9.09 -27.36 2.16
N ARG A 172 -9.66 -26.76 3.21
CA ARG A 172 -11.08 -26.89 3.53
C ARG A 172 -11.94 -26.30 2.43
N LEU A 173 -11.66 -25.07 1.97
CA LEU A 173 -12.41 -24.45 0.87
C LEU A 173 -12.30 -25.26 -0.42
N GLU A 174 -11.11 -25.75 -0.77
CA GLU A 174 -10.89 -26.57 -1.95
C GLU A 174 -11.64 -27.90 -1.87
N ARG A 175 -11.60 -28.56 -0.70
CA ARG A 175 -12.31 -29.82 -0.46
C ARG A 175 -13.82 -29.64 -0.50
N GLU A 176 -14.36 -28.62 0.16
CA GLU A 176 -15.80 -28.35 0.24
C GLU A 176 -16.39 -27.92 -1.12
N ASN A 177 -15.61 -27.22 -1.94
CA ASN A 177 -16.03 -26.66 -3.22
C ASN A 177 -15.53 -27.47 -4.44
N ARG A 178 -14.82 -28.58 -4.23
CA ARG A 178 -14.36 -29.47 -5.31
C ARG A 178 -15.53 -29.84 -6.22
N GLY A 179 -15.38 -29.59 -7.51
CA GLY A 179 -16.40 -29.84 -8.53
C GLY A 179 -17.56 -28.83 -8.57
N LYS A 180 -17.67 -27.92 -7.59
CA LYS A 180 -18.68 -26.85 -7.55
C LYS A 180 -18.21 -25.55 -8.18
N TRP A 181 -16.92 -25.43 -8.50
CA TRP A 181 -16.31 -24.21 -9.02
C TRP A 181 -17.04 -23.61 -10.23
N GLN A 182 -17.48 -24.44 -11.17
CA GLN A 182 -18.25 -23.98 -12.34
C GLN A 182 -19.63 -23.42 -11.96
N ALA A 183 -20.34 -24.07 -11.02
CA ALA A 183 -21.63 -23.60 -10.54
C ALA A 183 -21.49 -22.29 -9.75
N ILE A 184 -20.48 -22.19 -8.89
CA ILE A 184 -20.15 -20.96 -8.17
C ILE A 184 -19.82 -19.84 -9.16
N ALA A 185 -18.96 -20.10 -10.14
CA ALA A 185 -18.60 -19.11 -11.17
C ALA A 185 -19.84 -18.63 -11.96
N LYS A 186 -20.75 -19.54 -12.34
CA LYS A 186 -22.00 -19.19 -13.04
C LYS A 186 -22.91 -18.32 -12.18
N HIS A 187 -23.07 -18.68 -10.90
CA HIS A 187 -23.84 -17.88 -9.94
C HIS A 187 -23.22 -16.48 -9.76
N GLN A 188 -21.91 -16.40 -9.56
CA GLN A 188 -21.20 -15.13 -9.42
C GLN A 188 -21.30 -14.28 -10.69
N LEU A 189 -21.19 -14.89 -11.87
CA LEU A 189 -21.35 -14.19 -13.14
C LEU A 189 -22.74 -13.54 -13.25
N GLN A 190 -23.79 -14.26 -12.87
CA GLN A 190 -25.16 -13.78 -12.96
C GLN A 190 -25.50 -12.71 -11.92
N HIS A 191 -24.99 -12.82 -10.69
CA HIS A 191 -25.42 -11.98 -9.57
C HIS A 191 -24.43 -10.88 -9.18
N VAL A 192 -23.14 -11.02 -9.52
CA VAL A 192 -22.09 -10.08 -9.10
C VAL A 192 -21.44 -9.39 -10.29
N PHE A 193 -21.12 -10.12 -11.36
CA PHE A 193 -20.40 -9.57 -12.52
C PHE A 193 -21.29 -9.12 -13.69
N SER A 194 -22.60 -9.39 -13.64
CA SER A 194 -23.60 -8.91 -14.61
C SER A 194 -24.69 -8.05 -13.96
N PRO A 195 -24.34 -7.00 -13.19
CA PRO A 195 -25.33 -6.16 -12.53
C PRO A 195 -26.18 -5.41 -13.56
N SER A 196 -27.48 -5.25 -13.29
CA SER A 196 -28.33 -4.40 -14.11
C SER A 196 -27.92 -2.93 -13.97
N GLU A 197 -28.33 -2.06 -14.89
CA GLU A 197 -28.08 -0.61 -14.77
C GLU A 197 -28.65 -0.03 -13.47
N GLN A 198 -29.76 -0.60 -12.98
CA GLN A 198 -30.35 -0.20 -11.70
C GLN A 198 -29.49 -0.63 -10.51
N ASP A 199 -28.93 -1.84 -10.54
CA ASP A 199 -28.02 -2.33 -9.50
C ASP A 199 -26.73 -1.52 -9.47
N LEU A 200 -26.17 -1.20 -10.63
CA LEU A 200 -25.00 -0.32 -10.75
C LEU A 200 -25.27 1.06 -10.16
N ARG A 201 -26.43 1.67 -10.48
CA ARG A 201 -26.84 2.96 -9.89
C ARG A 201 -27.02 2.85 -8.38
N LEU A 202 -27.59 1.77 -7.88
CA LEU A 202 -27.77 1.57 -6.44
C LEU A 202 -26.42 1.40 -5.72
N GLN A 203 -25.50 0.62 -6.28
CA GLN A 203 -24.15 0.46 -5.75
C GLN A 203 -23.38 1.79 -5.76
N ALA A 204 -23.42 2.53 -6.87
CA ALA A 204 -22.80 3.85 -6.97
C ALA A 204 -23.37 4.84 -5.95
N ARG A 205 -24.70 4.82 -5.71
CA ARG A 205 -25.34 5.64 -4.66
C ARG A 205 -24.83 5.25 -3.27
N ARG A 206 -24.78 3.96 -2.95
CA ARG A 206 -24.27 3.46 -1.66
C ARG A 206 -22.81 3.85 -1.44
N TRP A 207 -21.96 3.74 -2.46
CA TRP A 207 -20.57 4.17 -2.38
C TRP A 207 -20.46 5.68 -2.19
N ALA A 208 -21.21 6.48 -2.98
CA ALA A 208 -21.25 7.93 -2.81
C ALA A 208 -21.74 8.33 -1.41
N GLU A 209 -22.68 7.58 -0.83
CA GLU A 209 -23.16 7.77 0.54
C GLU A 209 -22.07 7.56 1.59
N THR A 210 -21.21 6.54 1.43
CA THR A 210 -20.08 6.29 2.34
C THR A 210 -19.09 7.45 2.37
N TYR A 211 -18.92 8.18 1.26
CA TYR A 211 -18.02 9.34 1.16
C TYR A 211 -18.72 10.68 1.38
N LYS A 212 -19.98 10.69 1.84
CA LYS A 212 -20.62 11.94 2.28
C LYS A 212 -19.85 12.48 3.47
N LEU A 213 -19.59 13.79 3.45
CA LEU A 213 -18.82 14.49 4.47
C LEU A 213 -19.34 14.19 5.89
N ASP A 214 -20.66 14.09 6.05
CA ASP A 214 -21.31 13.80 7.33
C ASP A 214 -20.99 12.38 7.87
N VAL A 215 -20.80 11.39 6.98
CA VAL A 215 -20.42 10.01 7.34
C VAL A 215 -18.93 9.95 7.67
N LEU A 216 -18.09 10.60 6.86
CA LEU A 216 -16.65 10.69 7.12
C LEU A 216 -16.35 11.43 8.44
N GLU A 217 -17.09 12.48 8.75
CA GLU A 217 -17.01 13.23 10.02
C GLU A 217 -17.50 12.39 11.21
N ALA A 218 -18.51 11.55 11.06
CA ALA A 218 -19.01 10.67 12.12
C ALA A 218 -18.02 9.53 12.49
N VAL A 219 -17.18 9.13 11.53
CA VAL A 219 -16.14 8.11 11.73
C VAL A 219 -14.79 8.74 12.10
N ALA A 220 -14.67 10.07 12.05
CA ALA A 220 -13.46 10.78 12.41
C ALA A 220 -13.22 10.74 13.94
N PRO A 221 -12.00 10.44 14.40
CA PRO A 221 -11.68 10.35 15.83
C PRO A 221 -11.67 11.71 16.56
N GLU A 222 -11.61 12.83 15.83
CA GLU A 222 -11.51 14.16 16.40
C GLU A 222 -12.87 14.86 16.51
N ARG A 223 -13.33 15.09 17.75
CA ARG A 223 -14.55 15.85 18.03
C ARG A 223 -14.30 17.35 17.84
N HIS A 224 -15.06 17.98 16.95
CA HIS A 224 -14.90 19.40 16.65
C HIS A 224 -15.24 20.31 17.84
N ARG A 225 -14.53 21.44 17.97
CA ARG A 225 -14.73 22.44 19.02
C ARG A 225 -15.41 23.69 18.47
N CYS A 226 -16.16 24.37 19.32
CA CYS A 226 -16.86 25.60 18.96
C CYS A 226 -15.88 26.76 18.76
N ALA A 227 -15.95 27.45 17.63
CA ALA A 227 -15.09 28.59 17.30
C ALA A 227 -15.21 29.80 18.25
N HIS A 228 -16.27 29.85 19.08
CA HIS A 228 -16.49 30.92 20.05
C HIS A 228 -16.11 30.52 21.48
N CYS A 229 -16.59 29.38 21.98
CA CYS A 229 -16.42 28.98 23.39
C CYS A 229 -15.58 27.72 23.59
N SER A 230 -15.08 27.10 22.52
CA SER A 230 -14.23 25.89 22.55
C SER A 230 -14.85 24.62 23.16
N ALA A 231 -16.13 24.68 23.55
CA ALA A 231 -16.94 23.51 23.93
C ALA A 231 -17.18 22.60 22.73
N GLU A 232 -17.56 21.34 22.97
CA GLU A 232 -17.86 20.37 21.93
C GLU A 232 -18.95 20.91 20.99
N ALA A 233 -18.65 20.90 19.69
CA ALA A 233 -19.51 21.47 18.67
C ALA A 233 -20.20 20.35 17.88
N SER A 234 -21.53 20.43 17.80
CA SER A 234 -22.36 19.48 17.06
C SER A 234 -22.97 20.08 15.80
N LYS A 235 -22.79 21.38 15.56
CA LYS A 235 -23.42 22.10 14.44
C LYS A 235 -22.39 22.86 13.64
N ARG A 236 -22.52 22.86 12.33
CA ARG A 236 -21.71 23.67 11.42
C ARG A 236 -22.50 24.83 10.82
N CYS A 237 -21.80 25.86 10.37
CA CYS A 237 -22.42 26.96 9.65
C CYS A 237 -23.13 26.44 8.39
N SER A 238 -24.44 26.64 8.28
CA SER A 238 -25.25 26.14 7.16
C SER A 238 -24.87 26.74 5.80
N ARG A 239 -24.18 27.89 5.79
CA ARG A 239 -23.78 28.61 4.57
C ARG A 239 -22.47 28.08 3.97
N CYS A 240 -21.43 27.90 4.78
CA CYS A 240 -20.11 27.50 4.29
C CYS A 240 -19.74 26.04 4.65
N GLN A 241 -20.41 25.45 5.64
CA GLN A 241 -20.14 24.11 6.18
C GLN A 241 -18.71 23.87 6.68
N LYS A 242 -17.90 24.93 6.87
CA LYS A 242 -16.48 24.83 7.28
C LYS A 242 -16.21 25.13 8.76
N GLU A 243 -17.11 25.86 9.42
CA GLU A 243 -16.90 26.36 10.80
C GLU A 243 -17.91 25.76 11.77
N TRP A 244 -17.45 25.41 12.98
CA TRP A 244 -18.20 24.62 13.97
C TRP A 244 -18.64 25.44 15.20
N TYR A 245 -19.86 25.15 15.68
CA TYR A 245 -20.49 25.78 16.83
C TYR A 245 -21.27 24.78 17.67
N CYS A 246 -21.28 24.98 18.98
CA CYS A 246 -22.13 24.23 19.90
C CYS A 246 -23.61 24.64 19.78
N CYS A 247 -23.88 25.93 19.50
CA CYS A 247 -25.23 26.48 19.37
C CYS A 247 -25.27 27.71 18.45
N ARG A 248 -26.48 28.11 18.05
CA ARG A 248 -26.73 29.28 17.18
C ARG A 248 -26.26 30.59 17.82
N GLU A 249 -26.37 30.73 19.14
CA GLU A 249 -25.95 31.94 19.85
C GLU A 249 -24.45 32.19 19.69
N CYS A 250 -23.63 31.13 19.81
CA CYS A 250 -22.19 31.21 19.58
C CYS A 250 -21.85 31.57 18.14
N GLN A 251 -22.63 31.07 17.17
CA GLN A 251 -22.47 31.44 15.77
C GLN A 251 -22.75 32.93 15.54
N VAL A 252 -23.82 33.47 16.13
CA VAL A 252 -24.17 34.90 15.98
C VAL A 252 -23.10 35.78 16.63
N LYS A 253 -22.61 35.43 17.83
CA LYS A 253 -21.53 36.16 18.50
C LYS A 253 -20.22 36.17 17.69
N HIS A 254 -19.86 35.04 17.09
CA HIS A 254 -18.67 34.93 16.24
C HIS A 254 -18.87 35.46 14.81
N TRP A 255 -20.11 35.80 14.41
CA TRP A 255 -20.45 36.16 13.02
C TRP A 255 -19.68 37.37 12.51
N VAL A 256 -19.35 38.33 13.38
CA VAL A 256 -18.56 39.51 13.00
C VAL A 256 -17.18 39.13 12.42
N LYS A 257 -16.59 38.02 12.90
CA LYS A 257 -15.31 37.49 12.42
C LYS A 257 -15.52 36.46 11.30
N HIS A 258 -16.39 35.47 11.54
CA HIS A 258 -16.65 34.39 10.57
C HIS A 258 -17.33 34.89 9.28
N GLY A 259 -18.21 35.88 9.35
CA GLY A 259 -18.92 36.41 8.19
C GLY A 259 -17.99 36.95 7.10
N LYS A 260 -16.78 37.41 7.47
CA LYS A 260 -15.76 37.88 6.53
C LYS A 260 -15.14 36.75 5.70
N THR A 261 -15.10 35.53 6.24
CA THR A 261 -14.49 34.34 5.61
C THR A 261 -15.54 33.30 5.18
N CYS A 262 -16.82 33.53 5.51
CA CYS A 262 -17.93 32.64 5.21
C CYS A 262 -18.36 32.71 3.74
N VAL A 263 -17.65 31.97 2.89
CA VAL A 263 -18.01 31.76 1.49
C VAL A 263 -19.09 30.68 1.39
N LEU A 264 -20.07 30.86 0.49
CA LEU A 264 -21.06 29.82 0.18
C LEU A 264 -20.33 28.53 -0.17
N ALA A 265 -20.68 27.44 0.51
CA ALA A 265 -20.27 26.12 0.07
C ALA A 265 -20.80 25.96 -1.36
N ALA A 266 -19.90 25.71 -2.32
CA ALA A 266 -20.32 25.27 -3.63
C ALA A 266 -21.27 24.09 -3.39
N GLN A 267 -22.52 24.22 -3.84
CA GLN A 267 -23.43 23.09 -3.80
C GLN A 267 -22.83 22.03 -4.72
N GLY A 268 -22.08 21.10 -4.13
CA GLY A 268 -21.78 19.84 -4.80
C GLY A 268 -23.11 19.17 -5.09
N ASP A 269 -23.48 19.14 -6.37
CA ASP A 269 -24.50 18.32 -7.02
C ASP A 269 -25.69 17.90 -6.14
N ARG A 270 -26.60 18.85 -5.88
CA ARG A 270 -28.02 18.50 -5.84
C ARG A 270 -28.58 18.57 -7.26
N ALA A 271 -28.14 17.64 -8.11
CA ALA A 271 -28.82 17.37 -9.36
C ALA A 271 -30.17 16.72 -9.06
N LYS A 272 -31.24 17.31 -9.60
CA LYS A 272 -32.56 16.69 -9.72
C LYS A 272 -32.47 15.41 -10.56
#